data_AF-A0A9D6IKE7-F1
#
_entry.id   AF-A0A9D6IKE7-F1
#
_cell.length_a   1.000
_cell.length_b   1.000
_cell.length_c   1.000
_cell.angle_alpha   90.00
_cell.angle_beta   90.00
_cell.angle_gamma   90.00
#
_symmetry.space_group_name_H-M   'P 1'
#
loop_
_entity.id
_entity.type
_entity.pdbx_description
1 polymer ?
#
loop_
_entity_poly.entity_id
_entity_poly.type
_entity_poly.pdbx_seq_one_letter_code
_entity_poly.pdbx_strand_id
1 'polypeptide(L)'
;MRNIWTIARKELISYFRSPIAYSVLAMFALLFGYFYYQQLSMFVLQSLTQAQYAQMYGQNAPPMNVNEMVIRPLLYTTGVLCLFLVPMITMRLFAE
;
A
#
# COMPACT_ATOMS: atom_id res chain seq x y z
N MET A 1 -24.33 -21.86 15.96
CA MET A 1 -23.09 -21.08 16.11
C MET A 1 -21.80 -21.90 15.99
N ARG A 2 -21.67 -23.08 16.64
CA ARG A 2 -20.41 -23.86 16.63
C ARG A 2 -19.97 -24.37 15.25
N ASN A 3 -20.93 -24.75 14.40
CA ASN A 3 -20.65 -25.22 13.03
C ASN A 3 -20.06 -24.13 12.13
N ILE A 4 -20.53 -22.88 12.24
CA ILE A 4 -20.01 -21.73 11.50
C ILE A 4 -18.53 -21.50 11.84
N TRP A 5 -18.20 -21.62 13.13
CA TRP A 5 -16.84 -21.44 13.62
C TRP A 5 -15.89 -22.58 13.19
N THR A 6 -16.40 -23.82 13.14
CA THR A 6 -15.64 -24.97 12.62
C THR A 6 -15.36 -24.87 11.13
N ILE A 7 -16.32 -24.38 10.34
CA ILE A 7 -16.15 -24.14 8.90
C ILE A 7 -15.15 -23.01 8.67
N ALA A 8 -15.33 -21.87 9.35
CA ALA A 8 -14.42 -20.72 9.25
C ALA A 8 -12.97 -21.10 9.59
N ARG A 9 -12.75 -21.93 10.64
CA ARG A 9 -11.41 -22.39 11.01
C ARG A 9 -10.79 -23.34 9.98
N LYS A 10 -11.60 -24.20 9.36
CA LYS A 10 -11.14 -25.16 8.34
C LYS A 10 -10.74 -24.43 7.05
N GLU A 11 -11.55 -23.45 6.65
CA GLU A 11 -11.27 -22.52 5.54
C GLU A 11 -9.97 -21.75 5.81
N LEU A 12 -9.84 -21.05 6.94
CA LEU A 12 -8.66 -20.24 7.29
C LEU A 12 -7.36 -21.06 7.27
N ILE A 13 -7.40 -22.30 7.78
CA ILE A 13 -6.23 -23.18 7.78
C ILE A 13 -5.95 -23.72 6.37
N SER A 14 -6.97 -23.95 5.54
CA SER A 14 -6.81 -24.28 4.12
C SER A 14 -6.17 -23.13 3.33
N TYR A 15 -6.58 -21.89 3.61
CA TYR A 15 -5.99 -20.66 3.06
C TYR A 15 -4.49 -20.55 3.33
N PHE A 16 -4.07 -20.84 4.56
CA PHE A 16 -2.66 -20.84 4.95
C PHE A 16 -1.89 -22.10 4.51
N ARG A 17 -2.56 -23.16 4.06
CA ARG A 17 -1.91 -24.33 3.46
C ARG A 17 -1.62 -24.14 1.96
N SER A 18 -2.31 -23.22 1.32
CA SER A 18 -2.13 -22.84 -0.08
C SER A 18 -0.93 -21.88 -0.20
N PRO A 19 0.18 -22.28 -0.85
CA PRO A 19 1.37 -21.43 -1.04
C PRO A 19 1.07 -20.08 -1.72
N ILE A 20 -0.08 -20.00 -2.42
CA ILE A 20 -0.54 -18.83 -3.14
C ILE A 20 -0.83 -17.66 -2.20
N ALA A 21 -1.40 -17.87 -1.01
CA ALA A 21 -1.73 -16.78 -0.09
C ALA A 21 -0.47 -16.01 0.36
N TYR A 22 0.62 -16.74 0.61
CA TYR A 22 1.91 -16.17 0.92
C TYR A 22 2.52 -15.44 -0.29
N SER A 23 2.40 -15.98 -1.51
CA SER A 23 2.86 -15.31 -2.72
C SER A 23 2.14 -13.99 -2.97
N VAL A 24 0.82 -13.95 -2.78
CA VAL A 24 0.02 -12.72 -2.95
C VAL A 24 0.36 -11.69 -1.88
N LEU A 25 0.52 -12.11 -0.62
CA LEU A 25 0.89 -11.21 0.47
C LEU A 25 2.32 -10.67 0.29
N ALA A 26 3.26 -11.51 -0.15
CA ALA A 26 4.61 -11.08 -0.49
C ALA A 26 4.61 -10.09 -1.66
N MET A 27 3.83 -10.36 -2.71
CA MET A 27 3.72 -9.45 -3.85
C MET A 27 3.07 -8.13 -3.47
N PHE A 28 2.04 -8.16 -2.61
CA PHE A 28 1.45 -6.95 -2.03
C PHE A 28 2.47 -6.15 -1.23
N ALA A 29 3.20 -6.80 -0.32
CA ALA A 29 4.21 -6.13 0.51
C ALA A 29 5.33 -5.51 -0.33
N LEU A 30 5.76 -6.19 -1.39
CA LEU A 30 6.76 -5.68 -2.33
C LEU A 30 6.24 -4.47 -3.11
N LEU A 31 5.03 -4.55 -3.68
CA LEU A 31 4.44 -3.43 -4.42
C LEU A 31 4.20 -2.24 -3.50
N PHE A 32 3.57 -2.47 -2.34
CA PHE A 32 3.31 -1.42 -1.36
C PHE A 32 4.61 -0.76 -0.88
N GLY A 33 5.63 -1.56 -0.55
CA GLY A 33 6.95 -1.06 -0.15
C GLY A 33 7.63 -0.25 -1.26
N TYR A 34 7.54 -0.70 -2.51
CA TYR A 34 8.08 0.02 -3.66
C TYR A 34 7.41 1.39 -3.86
N PHE A 35 6.08 1.45 -3.86
CA PHE A 35 5.35 2.71 -4.01
C PHE A 35 5.57 3.64 -2.80
N TYR A 36 5.63 3.09 -1.60
CA TYR A 36 5.98 3.86 -0.40
C TYR A 36 7.36 4.50 -0.52
N TYR A 37 8.37 3.72 -0.92
CA TYR A 37 9.72 4.21 -1.13
C TYR A 37 9.77 5.31 -2.20
N GLN A 38 9.06 5.11 -3.32
CA GLN A 38 9.00 6.10 -4.40
C GLN A 38 8.44 7.43 -3.89
N GLN A 39 7.26 7.43 -3.26
CA GLN A 39 6.61 8.66 -2.78
C GLN A 39 7.47 9.37 -1.72
N LEU A 40 8.13 8.63 -0.85
CA LEU A 40 9.01 9.19 0.17
C LEU A 40 10.27 9.80 -0.46
N SER A 41 10.87 9.14 -1.45
CA SER A 41 12.03 9.66 -2.20
C SER A 41 11.69 10.97 -2.92
N MET A 42 10.52 11.02 -3.58
CA MET A 42 10.03 12.24 -4.23
C MET A 42 9.81 13.38 -3.24
N PHE A 43 9.26 13.07 -2.07
CA PHE A 43 9.06 14.07 -1.01
C PHE A 43 10.40 14.63 -0.49
N VAL A 44 11.41 13.77 -0.29
CA VAL A 44 12.75 14.21 0.13
C VAL A 44 13.41 15.09 -0.94
N LEU A 45 13.28 14.74 -2.23
CA LEU A 45 13.84 15.55 -3.31
C LEU A 45 13.11 16.91 -3.41
N GLN A 46 11.79 16.91 -3.26
CA GLN A 46 10.99 18.13 -3.24
C GLN A 46 11.28 19.01 -2.02
N SER A 47 11.61 18.42 -0.87
CA SER A 47 11.95 19.20 0.32
C SER A 47 13.32 19.86 0.21
N LEU A 48 14.30 19.15 -0.35
CA LEU A 48 15.63 19.68 -0.59
C LEU A 48 15.61 20.82 -1.62
N THR A 49 14.87 20.63 -2.72
CA THR A 49 14.75 21.67 -3.76
C THR A 49 14.00 22.90 -3.22
N GLN A 50 12.89 22.74 -2.50
CA GLN A 50 12.17 23.88 -1.91
C GLN A 50 13.00 24.63 -0.87
N ALA A 51 13.78 23.92 -0.03
CA ALA A 51 14.70 24.55 0.89
C ALA A 51 15.77 25.38 0.14
N GLN A 52 16.31 24.88 -0.96
CA GLN A 52 17.25 25.62 -1.81
C GLN A 52 16.60 26.85 -2.47
N TYR A 53 15.40 26.71 -3.03
CA TYR A 53 14.67 27.83 -3.64
C TYR A 53 14.35 28.94 -2.64
N ALA A 54 13.97 28.59 -1.41
CA ALA A 54 13.71 29.56 -0.35
C ALA A 54 14.96 30.36 0.07
N GLN A 55 16.13 29.70 0.09
CA GLN A 55 17.41 30.37 0.35
C GLN A 55 17.84 31.28 -0.81
N MET A 56 17.54 30.90 -2.05
CA MET A 56 17.98 31.64 -3.24
C MET A 56 17.09 32.85 -3.58
N TYR A 57 15.78 32.76 -3.37
CA TYR A 57 14.81 33.80 -3.73
C TYR A 57 14.28 34.60 -2.53
N GLY A 58 14.74 34.31 -1.31
CA GLY A 58 14.35 35.04 -0.10
C GLY A 58 12.86 34.93 0.24
N GLN A 59 12.15 33.97 -0.35
CA GLN A 59 10.72 33.78 -0.19
C GLN A 59 10.47 32.55 0.70
N ASN A 60 9.64 32.73 1.73
CA ASN A 60 9.29 31.66 2.67
C ASN A 60 8.82 30.42 1.91
N ALA A 61 9.51 29.29 2.09
CA ALA A 61 9.10 28.02 1.51
C ALA A 61 7.62 27.73 1.89
N PRO A 62 6.78 27.30 0.94
CA PRO A 62 5.42 26.89 1.27
C PRO A 62 5.43 25.82 2.37
N PRO A 63 4.42 25.78 3.27
CA PRO A 63 4.36 24.78 4.31
C PRO A 63 4.26 23.39 3.70
N MET A 64 5.37 22.62 3.74
CA MET A 64 5.39 21.26 3.23
C MET A 64 4.59 20.34 4.16
N ASN A 65 3.48 19.83 3.64
CA ASN A 65 2.62 18.92 4.37
C ASN A 65 2.86 17.48 3.91
N VAL A 66 3.47 16.67 4.78
CA VAL A 66 3.73 15.23 4.53
C VAL A 66 2.42 14.50 4.19
N ASN A 67 1.31 14.90 4.81
CA ASN A 67 0.02 14.24 4.62
C ASN A 67 -0.51 14.42 3.17
N GLU A 68 -0.40 15.62 2.62
CA GLU A 68 -0.86 15.87 1.25
C GLU A 68 0.11 15.33 0.19
N MET A 69 1.41 15.39 0.46
CA MET A 69 2.43 15.07 -0.53
C MET A 69 2.82 13.59 -0.55
N VAL A 70 2.69 12.89 0.59
CA VAL A 70 3.06 11.48 0.72
C VAL A 70 1.82 10.63 0.98
N ILE A 71 1.07 10.90 2.04
CA ILE A 71 -0.01 10.00 2.50
C ILE A 71 -1.15 9.94 1.49
N ARG A 72 -1.63 11.08 1.00
CA ARG A 72 -2.75 11.15 0.05
C ARG A 72 -2.47 10.42 -1.27
N PRO A 73 -1.37 10.69 -2.00
CA PRO A 73 -1.07 9.94 -3.23
C PRO A 73 -0.72 8.47 -2.94
N LEU A 74 -0.12 8.15 -1.80
CA LEU A 74 0.15 6.77 -1.43
C LEU A 74 -1.14 5.98 -1.20
N LEU A 75 -2.12 6.55 -0.50
CA LEU A 75 -3.43 5.93 -0.30
C LEU A 75 -4.20 5.78 -1.62
N TYR A 76 -4.07 6.73 -2.54
CA TYR A 76 -4.65 6.61 -3.89
C TYR A 76 -4.05 5.42 -4.65
N THR A 77 -2.72 5.36 -4.76
CA THR A 77 -2.02 4.26 -5.45
C THR A 77 -2.27 2.92 -4.77
N THR A 78 -2.29 2.88 -3.44
CA THR A 78 -2.61 1.68 -2.66
C THR A 78 -4.07 1.25 -2.86
N GLY A 79 -5.01 2.20 -2.93
CA GLY A 79 -6.41 1.92 -3.22
C GLY A 79 -6.58 1.28 -4.60
N VAL A 80 -5.86 1.79 -5.62
CA VAL A 80 -5.82 1.18 -6.95
C VAL A 80 -5.22 -0.23 -6.90
N LEU A 81 -4.12 -0.44 -6.17
CA LEU A 81 -3.56 -1.78 -5.95
C LEU A 81 -4.57 -2.72 -5.30
N CYS A 82 -5.31 -2.26 -4.30
CA CYS A 82 -6.37 -3.03 -3.66
C CYS A 82 -7.50 -3.40 -4.63
N LEU A 83 -7.84 -2.54 -5.61
CA LEU A 83 -8.83 -2.87 -6.63
C LEU A 83 -8.39 -4.04 -7.53
N PHE A 84 -7.09 -4.26 -7.74
CA PHE A 84 -6.59 -5.44 -8.45
C PHE A 84 -6.41 -6.65 -7.53
N LEU A 85 -6.01 -6.40 -6.29
CA LEU A 85 -5.66 -7.46 -5.35
C LEU A 85 -6.89 -8.10 -4.70
N VAL A 86 -7.92 -7.33 -4.37
CA VAL A 86 -9.16 -7.85 -3.78
C VAL A 86 -9.82 -8.89 -4.71
N PRO A 87 -10.07 -8.61 -6.01
CA PRO A 87 -10.60 -9.61 -6.94
C PRO A 87 -9.67 -10.82 -7.09
N MET A 88 -8.36 -10.64 -7.10
CA MET A 88 -7.41 -11.74 -7.23
C MET A 88 -7.49 -12.71 -6.04
N ILE A 89 -7.67 -12.17 -4.82
CA ILE A 89 -7.88 -12.98 -3.61
C ILE A 89 -9.27 -13.62 -3.63
N THR A 90 -10.33 -12.87 -3.96
CA THR A 90 -11.71 -13.35 -3.85
C THR A 90 -12.16 -14.25 -5.00
N MET A 91 -11.63 -14.09 -6.22
CA MET A 91 -11.99 -14.95 -7.35
C MET A 91 -11.55 -16.39 -7.14
N ARG A 92 -10.41 -16.59 -6.48
CA ARG A 92 -9.97 -17.94 -6.12
C ARG A 92 -10.80 -18.54 -4.97
N LEU A 93 -11.37 -17.68 -4.11
CA LEU A 93 -12.30 -18.04 -3.03
C LEU A 93 -13.65 -18.58 -3.54
N PHE A 94 -14.02 -18.27 -4.78
CA PHE A 94 -15.24 -18.75 -5.46
C PHE A 94 -15.00 -19.91 -6.44
N ALA A 95 -13.73 -20.23 -6.73
CA ALA A 95 -13.34 -21.26 -7.70
C ALA A 95 -12.85 -22.57 -7.03
N GLU A 96 -12.75 -22.59 -5.70
CA GLU A 96 -12.73 -23.81 -4.87
C GLU A 96 -14.13 -24.07 -4.30
#